data_AF-A0A928WUB2-F1
#
_entry.id   AF-A0A928WUB2-F1
#
_cell.length_a   1.000
_cell.length_b   1.000
_cell.length_c   1.000
_cell.angle_alpha   90.00
_cell.angle_beta   90.00
_cell.angle_gamma   90.00
#
_symmetry.space_group_name_H-M   'P 1'
#
loop_
_entity.id
_entity.type
_entity.pdbx_description
1 polymer ?
#
loop_
_entity_poly.entity_id
_entity_poly.type
_entity_poly.pdbx_seq_one_letter_code
_entity_poly.pdbx_strand_id
1 'polypeptide(L)'
;MIKLFCSANDPEPTDSKNLSMKTLLIVPKLRNYITTIFSIGVVLGTGIGYGIEKVLIYRDRDLITLLQYERVKLEMSLEQVELILGSGKEISQSDSVTVFKWKNSDDSFTTMFFKDGHLVRKAQTDLT
;
A
#
# COMPACT_ATOMS: atom_id res chain seq x y z
N MET A 1 -41.42 -46.41 -54.62
CA MET A 1 -41.77 -47.55 -53.76
C MET A 1 -40.82 -47.52 -52.55
N ILE A 2 -41.41 -47.38 -51.35
CA ILE A 2 -40.85 -47.61 -50.00
C ILE A 2 -39.78 -46.64 -49.45
N LYS A 3 -40.19 -45.90 -48.41
CA LYS A 3 -39.36 -45.25 -47.37
C LYS A 3 -38.74 -46.31 -46.45
N LEU A 4 -37.54 -46.08 -45.93
CA LEU A 4 -37.19 -46.48 -44.56
C LEU A 4 -36.34 -45.39 -43.89
N PHE A 5 -36.79 -45.01 -42.70
CA PHE A 5 -36.33 -43.96 -41.80
C PHE A 5 -35.07 -44.37 -41.02
N CYS A 6 -34.28 -43.38 -40.56
CA CYS A 6 -33.97 -43.11 -39.14
C CYS A 6 -32.97 -41.94 -39.08
N SER A 7 -33.32 -40.78 -38.52
CA SER A 7 -33.36 -40.50 -37.07
C SER A 7 -31.97 -40.27 -36.48
N ALA A 8 -31.55 -39.01 -36.42
CA ALA A 8 -30.78 -38.47 -35.31
C ALA A 8 -31.05 -36.96 -35.25
N ASN A 9 -31.69 -36.57 -34.15
CA ASN A 9 -32.11 -35.22 -33.83
C ASN A 9 -30.91 -34.28 -33.72
N ASP A 10 -31.02 -33.09 -34.31
CA ASP A 10 -30.34 -31.91 -33.77
C ASP A 10 -31.01 -31.52 -32.45
N PRO A 11 -30.23 -31.12 -31.45
CA PRO A 11 -30.49 -29.80 -30.90
C PRO A 11 -29.20 -28.97 -30.73
N GLU A 12 -29.21 -27.85 -31.45
CA GLU A 12 -28.74 -26.51 -31.07
C GLU A 12 -28.11 -26.34 -29.66
N PRO A 13 -26.86 -25.85 -29.54
CA PRO A 13 -26.29 -25.44 -28.27
C PRO A 13 -26.47 -23.93 -28.08
N THR A 14 -27.69 -23.49 -27.76
CA THR A 14 -27.92 -22.10 -27.34
C THR A 14 -28.88 -22.04 -26.15
N ASP A 15 -28.47 -22.64 -25.03
CA ASP A 15 -28.99 -22.21 -23.73
C ASP A 15 -27.86 -21.49 -22.99
N SER A 16 -27.56 -20.27 -23.47
CA SER A 16 -26.87 -19.27 -22.68
C SER A 16 -27.76 -18.97 -21.48
N LYS A 17 -27.55 -19.75 -20.41
CA LYS A 17 -28.13 -19.53 -19.10
C LYS A 17 -27.80 -18.09 -18.72
N ASN A 18 -28.75 -17.20 -18.94
CA ASN A 18 -28.88 -15.95 -18.21
C ASN A 18 -29.09 -16.36 -16.75
N LEU A 19 -27.98 -16.69 -16.09
CA LEU A 19 -27.93 -17.06 -14.70
C LEU A 19 -28.25 -15.78 -13.93
N SER A 20 -29.54 -15.60 -13.70
CA SER A 20 -30.10 -14.48 -12.98
C SER A 20 -29.30 -14.25 -11.71
N MET A 21 -28.74 -13.04 -11.58
CA MET A 21 -27.95 -12.57 -10.44
C MET A 21 -28.69 -12.73 -9.10
N LYS A 22 -30.00 -12.95 -9.14
CA LYS A 22 -30.86 -13.23 -7.98
C LYS A 22 -30.69 -14.66 -7.43
N THR A 23 -30.30 -15.62 -8.26
CA THR A 23 -30.21 -17.04 -7.87
C THR A 23 -28.96 -17.34 -7.04
N LEU A 24 -27.88 -16.57 -7.22
CA LEU A 24 -26.63 -16.74 -6.46
C LEU A 24 -26.75 -16.38 -4.97
N LEU A 25 -27.73 -15.55 -4.57
CA LEU A 25 -27.93 -15.16 -3.17
C LEU A 25 -28.74 -16.17 -2.34
N ILE A 26 -29.32 -17.19 -2.97
CA ILE A 26 -30.25 -18.13 -2.31
C ILE A 26 -29.53 -19.39 -1.81
N VAL A 27 -28.31 -19.68 -2.29
CA VAL A 27 -27.56 -20.85 -1.83
C VAL A 27 -26.92 -20.55 -0.46
N PRO A 28 -27.36 -21.21 0.64
CA PRO A 28 -26.90 -20.88 1.99
C PRO A 28 -25.38 -21.08 2.16
N LYS A 29 -24.81 -22.01 1.37
CA LYS A 29 -23.37 -22.31 1.34
C LYS A 29 -22.54 -21.18 0.74
N LEU A 30 -23.07 -20.46 -0.26
CA LEU A 30 -22.40 -19.32 -0.89
C LEU A 30 -22.57 -18.03 -0.07
N ARG A 31 -23.71 -17.87 0.62
CA ARG A 31 -23.94 -16.77 1.57
C ARG A 31 -22.84 -16.72 2.63
N ASN A 32 -22.54 -17.85 3.28
CA ASN A 32 -21.47 -17.90 4.29
C ASN A 32 -20.08 -17.55 3.72
N TYR A 33 -19.82 -17.87 2.44
CA TYR A 33 -18.54 -17.57 1.80
C TYR A 33 -18.39 -16.06 1.53
N ILE A 34 -19.45 -15.41 1.02
CA ILE A 34 -19.46 -13.96 0.79
C ILE A 34 -19.35 -13.20 2.12
N THR A 35 -20.07 -13.64 3.17
CA THR A 35 -19.94 -13.01 4.50
C THR A 35 -18.54 -13.20 5.08
N THR A 36 -17.91 -14.37 4.89
CA THR A 36 -16.54 -14.61 5.39
C THR A 36 -15.51 -13.72 4.70
N ILE A 37 -15.60 -13.55 3.39
CA ILE A 37 -14.70 -12.65 2.64
C ILE A 37 -14.92 -11.20 3.05
N PHE A 38 -16.17 -10.78 3.28
CA PHE A 38 -16.46 -9.42 3.76
C PHE A 38 -15.95 -9.20 5.20
N SER A 39 -15.99 -10.21 6.07
CA SER A 39 -15.42 -10.14 7.42
C SER A 39 -13.89 -10.01 7.41
N ILE A 40 -13.19 -10.79 6.58
CA ILE A 40 -11.73 -10.66 6.41
C ILE A 40 -11.40 -9.30 5.76
N GLY A 41 -12.22 -8.86 4.80
CA GLY A 41 -12.09 -7.56 4.14
C GLY A 41 -12.37 -6.36 5.03
N VAL A 42 -13.21 -6.45 6.06
CA VAL A 42 -13.44 -5.36 7.04
C VAL A 42 -12.40 -5.39 8.17
N VAL A 43 -11.95 -6.57 8.60
CA VAL A 43 -10.85 -6.69 9.58
C VAL A 43 -9.52 -6.22 8.98
N LEU A 44 -9.31 -6.39 7.67
CA LEU A 44 -8.14 -5.85 6.97
C LEU A 44 -8.38 -4.46 6.33
N GLY A 45 -9.64 -4.12 6.03
CA GLY A 45 -10.01 -2.91 5.26
C GLY A 45 -9.94 -1.61 6.04
N THR A 46 -9.85 -1.65 7.36
CA THR A 46 -9.54 -0.47 8.20
C THR A 46 -8.07 -0.44 8.64
N GLY A 47 -7.31 -1.54 8.47
CA GLY A 47 -5.89 -1.63 8.83
C GLY A 47 -4.90 -1.45 7.67
N ILE A 48 -5.35 -1.60 6.43
CA ILE A 48 -4.46 -1.58 5.25
C ILE A 48 -4.09 -0.17 4.78
N GLY A 49 -4.89 0.86 5.07
CA GLY A 49 -4.60 2.23 4.66
C GLY A 49 -3.28 2.79 5.20
N TYR A 50 -2.84 2.31 6.37
CA TYR A 50 -1.52 2.63 6.94
C TYR A 50 -0.52 1.45 6.87
N GLY A 51 -1.00 0.22 6.67
CA GLY A 51 -0.18 -0.99 6.78
C GLY A 51 0.51 -1.46 5.49
N ILE A 52 -0.06 -1.20 4.30
CA ILE A 52 0.54 -1.70 3.05
C ILE A 52 1.70 -0.84 2.55
N GLU A 53 1.85 0.40 3.01
CA GLU A 53 3.04 1.20 2.69
C GLU A 53 4.33 0.56 3.26
N LYS A 54 4.23 -0.07 4.44
CA LYS A 54 5.39 -0.73 5.08
C LYS A 54 5.87 -2.00 4.38
N VAL A 55 5.02 -2.68 3.60
CA VAL A 55 5.38 -3.96 2.95
C VAL A 55 6.11 -3.73 1.62
N LEU A 56 5.91 -2.60 0.94
CA LEU A 56 6.59 -2.29 -0.32
C LEU A 56 7.87 -1.44 -0.15
N ILE A 57 8.05 -0.74 0.98
CA ILE A 57 9.23 0.11 1.24
C ILE A 57 10.43 -0.67 1.85
N TYR A 58 10.28 -1.98 2.10
CA TYR A 58 11.35 -2.76 2.73
C TYR A 58 12.56 -3.03 1.81
N ARG A 59 12.50 -2.68 0.52
CA ARG A 59 13.49 -3.09 -0.48
C ARG A 59 14.62 -2.08 -0.74
N ASP A 60 14.49 -0.84 -0.28
CA ASP A 60 15.56 0.16 -0.44
C ASP A 60 15.50 1.19 0.71
N ARG A 61 15.95 0.79 1.91
CA ARG A 61 15.92 1.64 3.12
C ARG A 61 17.12 2.59 3.23
N ASP A 62 18.09 2.47 2.33
CA ASP A 62 19.36 3.21 2.41
C ASP A 62 19.38 4.43 1.48
N LEU A 63 18.36 4.58 0.63
CA LEU A 63 18.29 5.64 -0.36
C LEU A 63 17.04 6.50 -0.13
N ILE A 64 17.26 7.73 0.32
CA ILE A 64 16.22 8.73 0.45
C ILE A 64 15.90 9.30 -0.91
N THR A 65 14.65 9.17 -1.28
CA THR A 65 14.06 9.76 -2.49
C THR A 65 13.49 11.15 -2.21
N LEU A 66 13.37 11.97 -3.26
CA LEU A 66 12.71 13.28 -3.15
C LEU A 66 11.28 13.17 -2.60
N LEU A 67 10.53 12.15 -2.98
CA LEU A 67 9.17 11.91 -2.49
C LEU A 67 9.12 11.67 -0.97
N GLN A 68 10.08 10.94 -0.41
CA GLN A 68 10.17 10.74 1.04
C GLN A 68 10.54 12.05 1.75
N TYR A 69 11.49 12.81 1.19
CA TYR A 69 11.84 14.13 1.71
C TYR A 69 10.65 15.10 1.72
N GLU A 70 9.81 15.09 0.68
CA GLU A 70 8.63 15.94 0.58
C GLU A 70 7.54 15.60 1.60
N ARG A 71 7.39 14.31 1.94
CA ARG A 71 6.44 13.84 2.96
C ARG A 71 6.78 14.32 4.36
N VAL A 72 8.05 14.57 4.64
CA VAL A 72 8.47 15.15 5.92
C VAL A 72 8.02 16.61 6.00
N LYS A 73 7.24 16.93 7.04
CA LYS A 73 6.73 18.28 7.29
C LYS A 73 7.36 18.86 8.55
N LEU A 74 7.37 20.19 8.63
CA LEU A 74 7.73 20.89 9.87
C LEU A 74 6.80 20.45 11.01
N GLU A 75 7.25 20.66 12.24
CA GLU A 75 6.59 20.25 13.48
C GLU A 75 6.46 18.72 13.66
N MET A 76 7.02 17.90 12.77
CA MET A 76 7.11 16.45 12.99
C MET A 76 8.14 16.12 14.06
N SER A 77 7.87 15.10 14.88
CA SER A 77 8.86 14.55 15.80
C SER A 77 9.95 13.76 15.07
N LEU A 78 11.10 13.55 15.72
CA LEU A 78 12.16 12.70 15.16
C LEU A 78 11.63 11.31 14.80
N GLU A 79 10.84 10.68 15.67
CA GLU A 79 10.24 9.36 15.41
C GLU A 79 9.38 9.35 14.15
N GLN A 80 8.57 10.38 13.92
CA GLN A 80 7.76 10.51 12.71
C GLN A 80 8.62 10.68 11.46
N VAL A 81 9.72 11.44 11.56
CA VAL A 81 10.68 11.60 10.48
C VAL A 81 11.38 10.27 10.17
N GLU A 82 11.81 9.53 11.19
CA GLU A 82 12.48 8.24 11.04
C GLU A 82 11.56 7.15 10.49
N LEU A 83 10.25 7.23 10.76
CA LEU A 83 9.26 6.37 10.11
C LEU A 83 9.16 6.59 8.60
N ILE A 84 9.53 7.79 8.10
CA ILE A 84 9.48 8.15 6.67
C ILE A 84 10.84 7.93 6.00
N LEU A 85 11.93 8.37 6.64
CA LEU A 85 13.28 8.41 6.07
C LEU A 85 14.20 7.26 6.52
N GLY A 86 13.77 6.47 7.50
CA GLY A 86 14.67 5.55 8.21
C GLY A 86 15.50 6.28 9.27
N SER A 87 16.46 5.58 9.88
CA SER A 87 17.28 6.12 10.97
C SER A 87 18.27 7.18 10.49
N GLY A 88 18.31 8.31 11.19
CA GLY A 88 19.24 9.41 10.90
C GLY A 88 20.51 9.31 11.75
N LYS A 89 21.59 9.94 11.29
CA LYS A 89 22.80 10.13 12.10
C LYS A 89 22.80 11.53 12.69
N GLU A 90 22.85 11.63 14.01
CA GLU A 90 23.08 12.91 14.67
C GLU A 90 24.49 13.43 14.31
N ILE A 91 24.56 14.68 13.84
CA ILE A 91 25.82 15.32 13.44
C ILE A 91 26.16 16.54 14.29
N SER A 92 25.19 17.08 15.03
CA SER A 92 25.40 18.21 15.93
C SER A 92 24.26 18.30 16.94
N GLN A 93 24.59 18.66 18.18
CA GLN A 93 23.64 18.99 19.22
C GLN A 93 24.07 20.28 19.89
N SER A 94 23.12 21.19 20.08
CA SER A 94 23.25 22.44 20.80
C SER A 94 22.09 22.58 21.78
N ASP A 95 22.17 23.53 22.72
CA ASP A 95 21.17 23.71 23.79
C ASP A 95 19.72 23.85 23.31
N SER A 96 19.51 24.26 22.06
CA SER A 96 18.16 24.45 21.49
C SER A 96 17.93 23.74 20.16
N VAL A 97 18.97 23.21 19.50
CA VAL A 97 18.84 22.60 18.18
C VAL A 97 19.69 21.34 18.08
N THR A 98 19.07 20.24 17.66
CA THR A 98 19.73 18.99 17.28
C THR A 98 19.64 18.80 15.77
N VAL A 99 20.75 18.42 15.15
CA VAL A 99 20.87 18.28 13.70
C VAL A 99 21.15 16.83 13.35
N PHE A 100 20.27 16.27 12.51
CA PHE A 100 20.39 14.93 11.98
C PHE A 100 20.68 14.96 10.48
N LYS A 101 21.51 14.03 10.03
CA LYS A 101 21.87 13.83 8.63
C LYS A 101 21.52 12.42 8.21
N TRP A 102 20.89 12.31 7.05
CA TRP A 102 20.74 11.07 6.32
C TRP A 102 21.53 11.18 5.03
N LYS A 103 22.40 10.21 4.79
CA LYS A 103 23.30 10.19 3.64
C LYS A 103 23.02 8.95 2.83
N ASN A 104 22.80 9.12 1.54
CA ASN A 104 22.63 8.04 0.58
C ASN A 104 24.00 7.53 0.09
N SER A 105 23.99 6.38 -0.56
CA SER A 105 25.20 5.76 -1.14
C SER A 105 25.83 6.57 -2.28
N ASP A 106 25.07 7.45 -2.94
CA ASP A 106 25.50 8.33 -4.03
C ASP A 106 26.04 9.69 -3.54
N ASP A 107 26.36 9.79 -2.25
CA ASP A 107 26.76 11.01 -1.53
C ASP A 107 25.68 12.10 -1.40
N SER A 108 24.51 11.95 -2.01
CA SER A 108 23.36 12.84 -1.75
C SER A 108 22.94 12.75 -0.28
N PHE A 109 22.40 13.83 0.26
CA PHE A 109 22.04 13.85 1.67
C PHE A 109 20.94 14.83 2.02
N THR A 110 20.27 14.52 3.13
CA THR A 110 19.28 15.37 3.75
C THR A 110 19.70 15.73 5.17
N THR A 111 19.49 16.98 5.56
CA THR A 111 19.77 17.49 6.91
C THR A 111 18.49 18.05 7.52
N MET A 112 18.20 17.64 8.75
CA MET A 112 17.03 18.04 9.52
C MET A 112 17.46 18.71 10.81
N PHE A 113 16.79 19.81 11.16
CA PHE A 113 17.05 20.58 12.36
C PHE A 113 15.84 20.48 13.28
N PHE A 114 16.05 19.93 14.47
CA PHE A 114 15.03 19.75 15.48
C PHE A 114 15.26 20.73 16.61
N LYS A 115 14.21 21.42 17.04
CA LYS A 115 14.19 22.27 18.21
C LYS A 115 13.04 21.83 19.10
N ASP A 116 13.31 21.68 20.39
CA ASP A 116 12.32 21.22 21.38
C ASP A 116 11.63 19.90 20.95
N GLY A 117 12.38 19.00 20.30
CA GLY A 117 11.90 17.71 19.80
C GLY A 117 11.15 17.73 18.47
N HIS A 118 10.95 18.90 17.86
CA HIS A 118 10.14 19.09 16.66
C HIS A 118 10.97 19.63 15.49
N LEU A 119 10.66 19.19 14.27
CA LEU A 119 11.37 19.62 13.07
C LEU A 119 11.06 21.08 12.74
N VAL A 120 12.06 21.95 12.85
CA VAL A 120 11.92 23.39 12.53
C VAL A 120 12.49 23.77 11.18
N ARG A 121 13.40 22.95 10.62
CA ARG A 121 13.99 23.19 9.31
C ARG A 121 14.45 21.89 8.67
N LYS A 122 14.36 21.83 7.34
CA LYS A 122 14.91 20.76 6.51
C LYS A 122 15.70 21.31 5.33
N ALA A 123 16.72 20.59 4.90
CA ALA A 123 17.55 20.90 3.74
C ALA A 123 17.95 19.61 3.03
N GLN A 124 18.09 19.65 1.71
CA GLN A 124 18.53 18.52 0.89
C GLN A 124 19.66 18.97 -0.04
N THR A 125 20.52 18.04 -0.42
CA THR A 125 21.58 18.24 -1.41
C THR A 125 21.61 17.05 -2.35
N ASP A 126 21.47 17.33 -3.63
CA ASP A 126 21.56 16.39 -4.74
C ASP A 126 20.60 15.18 -4.65
N LEU A 127 19.47 15.30 -3.94
CA LEU A 127 18.40 14.29 -3.99
C LEU A 127 17.69 14.38 -5.35
N THR A 128 17.64 13.25 -6.05
CA THR A 128 16.88 13.05 -7.31
C THR A 128 15.65 12.18 -7.13
#